data_AF-A0A176FIM3-F1
#
_entry.id   AF-A0A176FIM3-F1
#
_cell.length_a   1.000
_cell.length_b   1.000
_cell.length_c   1.000
_cell.angle_alpha   90.00
_cell.angle_beta   90.00
_cell.angle_gamma   90.00
#
_symmetry.space_group_name_H-M   'P 1'
#
loop_
_entity.id
_entity.type
_entity.pdbx_description
1 polymer ?
#
loop_
_entity_poly.entity_id
_entity_poly.type
_entity_poly.pdbx_seq_one_letter_code
_entity_poly.pdbx_strand_id
1 'polypeptide(L)'
;MLTFVTAQGIEWHYIALGKPMQNGFVESFNGRMRDELLNETMFRNMPHARAVIRAWAADYNEERPHSALGYQTPKAFAERLITATDTRAAPSESSARMPVAPPAPIGVSTRRALVPDG
;
A
#
# COMPACT_ATOMS: atom_id res chain seq x y z
N MET A 1 -17.64 0.71 -0.15
CA MET A 1 -16.21 1.05 -0.33
C MET A 1 -15.85 1.07 -1.82
N LEU A 2 -16.05 -0.02 -2.57
CA LEU A 2 -15.84 -0.06 -4.03
C LEU A 2 -16.70 0.96 -4.81
N THR A 3 -17.91 1.24 -4.35
CA THR A 3 -18.80 2.26 -4.96
C THR A 3 -18.28 3.68 -4.81
N PHE A 4 -17.72 4.04 -3.64
CA PHE A 4 -17.11 5.35 -3.39
C PHE A 4 -15.93 5.58 -4.34
N VAL A 5 -15.07 4.58 -4.40
CA VAL A 5 -13.89 4.50 -5.26
C VAL A 5 -14.21 4.76 -6.73
N THR A 6 -15.19 4.04 -7.27
CA THR A 6 -15.60 4.18 -8.67
C THR A 6 -16.22 5.55 -8.89
N ALA A 7 -17.00 6.07 -7.94
CA ALA A 7 -17.59 7.40 -8.03
C ALA A 7 -16.54 8.53 -8.02
N GLN A 8 -15.39 8.32 -7.37
CA GLN A 8 -14.26 9.25 -7.37
C GLN A 8 -13.32 9.09 -8.57
N GLY A 9 -13.60 8.15 -9.49
CA GLY A 9 -12.73 7.86 -10.64
C GLY A 9 -11.36 7.30 -10.25
N ILE A 10 -11.23 6.73 -9.04
CA ILE A 10 -9.98 6.13 -8.59
C ILE A 10 -9.92 4.69 -9.14
N GLU A 11 -8.84 4.33 -9.82
CA GLU A 11 -8.58 2.97 -10.30
C GLU A 11 -8.02 2.08 -9.17
N TRP A 12 -8.48 0.83 -9.07
CA TRP A 12 -8.10 -0.09 -8.00
C TRP A 12 -7.57 -1.38 -8.58
N HIS A 13 -6.47 -1.85 -8.03
CA HIS A 13 -5.78 -3.04 -8.49
C HIS A 13 -5.65 -4.05 -7.35
N TYR A 14 -5.97 -5.31 -7.64
CA TYR A 14 -5.58 -6.41 -6.78
C TYR A 14 -4.09 -6.68 -6.92
N ILE A 15 -3.47 -7.16 -5.83
CA ILE A 15 -2.18 -7.82 -5.95
C ILE A 15 -2.32 -9.05 -6.85
N ALA A 16 -1.34 -9.27 -7.72
CA ALA A 16 -1.31 -10.44 -8.57
C ALA A 16 -1.12 -11.71 -7.72
N LEU A 17 -1.86 -12.76 -8.08
CA LEU A 17 -1.73 -14.07 -7.45
C LEU A 17 -0.26 -14.54 -7.54
N GLY A 18 0.28 -15.01 -6.43
CA GLY A 18 1.67 -15.46 -6.35
C GLY A 18 2.73 -14.35 -6.34
N LYS A 19 2.34 -13.07 -6.21
CA LYS A 19 3.28 -11.93 -6.10
C LYS A 19 3.16 -11.19 -4.75
N PRO A 20 3.53 -11.83 -3.63
CA PRO A 20 3.43 -11.21 -2.30
C PRO A 20 4.22 -9.90 -2.19
N MET A 21 5.33 -9.79 -2.93
CA MET A 21 6.18 -8.60 -2.93
C MET A 21 5.47 -7.31 -3.36
N GLN A 22 4.34 -7.38 -4.08
CA GLN A 22 3.58 -6.19 -4.46
C GLN A 22 2.98 -5.45 -3.26
N ASN A 23 2.84 -6.10 -2.10
CA ASN A 23 2.38 -5.48 -0.86
C ASN A 23 3.53 -5.13 0.11
N GLY A 24 4.79 -5.40 -0.27
CA GLY A 24 5.92 -5.34 0.64
C GLY A 24 6.16 -3.96 1.26
N PHE A 25 5.77 -2.88 0.59
CA PHE A 25 5.89 -1.52 1.13
C PHE A 25 4.93 -1.28 2.30
N VAL A 26 3.65 -1.67 2.17
CA VAL A 26 2.65 -1.56 3.25
C VAL A 26 3.02 -2.47 4.41
N GLU A 27 3.50 -3.67 4.12
CA GLU A 27 3.93 -4.62 5.14
C GLU A 27 5.13 -4.08 5.94
N SER A 28 6.12 -3.52 5.27
CA SER A 28 7.27 -2.89 5.93
C SER A 28 6.86 -1.70 6.80
N PHE A 29 5.96 -0.85 6.31
CA PHE A 29 5.41 0.26 7.09
C PHE A 29 4.65 -0.21 8.33
N ASN A 30 3.77 -1.20 8.17
CA ASN A 30 2.98 -1.75 9.28
C ASN A 30 3.85 -2.46 10.31
N GLY A 31 4.88 -3.19 9.88
CA GLY A 31 5.87 -3.80 10.78
C GLY A 31 6.59 -2.74 11.60
N ARG A 32 7.08 -1.68 10.94
CA ARG A 32 7.74 -0.54 11.58
C ARG A 32 6.87 0.12 12.65
N MET A 33 5.62 0.44 12.31
CA MET A 33 4.67 1.04 13.25
C MET A 33 4.39 0.13 14.44
N ARG A 34 4.29 -1.18 14.20
CA ARG A 34 4.07 -2.15 15.27
C ARG A 34 5.25 -2.15 16.25
N ASP A 35 6.46 -2.29 15.72
CA ASP A 35 7.66 -2.48 16.52
C ASP A 35 8.08 -1.21 17.26
N GLU A 36 7.89 -0.03 16.66
CA GLU A 36 8.38 1.22 17.24
C GLU A 36 7.32 2.01 18.02
N LEU A 37 6.03 1.72 17.81
CA LEU A 37 4.95 2.47 18.44
C LEU A 37 4.00 1.58 19.23
N LEU A 38 3.38 0.61 18.56
CA LEU A 38 2.25 -0.13 19.15
C LEU A 38 2.69 -1.09 20.24
N ASN A 39 3.84 -1.73 20.08
CA ASN A 39 4.38 -2.65 21.09
C ASN A 39 5.02 -1.92 22.28
N GLU A 40 5.56 -0.71 22.04
CA GLU A 40 6.29 0.08 23.04
C GLU A 40 5.39 1.01 23.86
N THR A 41 4.14 1.24 23.43
CA THR A 41 3.26 2.25 24.05
C THR A 41 2.00 1.65 24.66
N MET A 42 1.81 1.85 25.96
CA MET A 42 0.49 1.69 26.58
C MET A 42 -0.40 2.91 26.32
N PHE A 43 -1.53 2.70 25.64
CA PHE A 43 -2.50 3.76 25.40
C PHE A 43 -3.47 3.93 26.56
N ARG A 44 -3.45 5.11 27.18
CA ARG A 44 -4.31 5.46 28.33
C ARG A 44 -5.78 5.66 27.95
N ASN A 45 -6.04 6.25 26.79
CA ASN A 45 -7.37 6.56 26.27
C ASN A 45 -7.29 6.94 24.77
N MET A 46 -8.45 7.12 24.14
CA MET A 46 -8.55 7.45 22.71
C MET A 46 -7.88 8.79 22.33
N PRO A 47 -8.06 9.91 23.06
CA PRO A 47 -7.30 11.14 22.80
C PRO A 47 -5.78 10.94 22.83
N HIS A 48 -5.29 10.19 23.83
CA HIS A 48 -3.86 9.87 23.94
C HIS A 48 -3.37 9.06 22.74
N ALA A 49 -4.10 8.01 22.34
CA ALA A 49 -3.75 7.21 21.17
C ALA A 49 -3.67 8.05 19.90
N ARG A 50 -4.66 8.94 19.67
CA ARG A 50 -4.65 9.86 18.52
C ARG A 50 -3.43 10.79 18.53
N ALA A 51 -3.09 11.35 19.69
CA ALA A 51 -1.94 12.24 19.81
C ALA A 51 -0.62 11.52 19.52
N VAL A 52 -0.43 10.34 20.12
CA VAL A 52 0.77 9.53 19.94
C VAL A 52 0.93 9.04 18.50
N ILE A 53 -0.14 8.51 17.89
CA ILE A 53 -0.10 8.06 16.49
C ILE A 53 0.20 9.22 15.55
N ARG A 54 -0.39 10.40 15.78
CA ARG A 54 -0.11 11.59 14.97
C ARG A 54 1.35 12.03 15.10
N ALA A 55 1.89 12.05 16.32
CA ALA A 55 3.28 12.41 16.56
C ALA A 55 4.24 11.43 15.86
N TRP A 56 3.98 10.12 15.96
CA TRP A 56 4.78 9.10 15.27
C TRP A 56 4.68 9.24 13.74
N ALA A 57 3.48 9.50 13.20
CA ALA A 57 3.31 9.70 11.76
C ALA A 57 4.03 10.96 11.25
N ALA A 58 4.04 12.05 12.04
CA ALA A 58 4.78 13.27 11.71
C ALA A 58 6.28 12.99 11.69
N ASP A 59 6.81 12.36 12.74
CA ASP A 59 8.23 11.97 12.83
C ASP A 59 8.65 11.06 11.67
N TYR A 60 7.87 10.02 11.37
CA TYR A 60 8.14 9.10 10.25
C TYR A 60 8.18 9.80 8.88
N ASN A 61 7.25 10.74 8.63
CA ASN A 61 7.10 11.39 7.33
C ASN A 61 7.98 12.62 7.14
N GLU A 62 8.32 13.34 8.22
CA GLU A 62 8.95 14.65 8.12
C GLU A 62 10.40 14.66 8.59
N GLU A 63 10.77 13.81 9.56
CA GLU A 63 12.07 13.86 10.21
C GLU A 63 12.98 12.67 9.83
N ARG A 64 12.42 11.48 9.62
CA ARG A 64 13.22 10.26 9.44
C ARG A 64 13.71 10.06 8.00
N PRO A 65 15.03 9.92 7.78
CA PRO A 65 15.56 9.55 6.47
C PRO A 65 15.40 8.04 6.20
N HIS A 66 14.93 7.68 5.01
CA HIS A 66 14.74 6.28 4.61
C HIS A 66 15.72 5.88 3.51
N SER A 67 16.45 4.78 3.72
CA SER A 67 17.44 4.29 2.74
C SER A 67 16.82 4.00 1.37
N ALA A 68 15.59 3.46 1.33
CA ALA A 68 14.83 3.23 0.10
C ALA A 68 14.53 4.52 -0.69
N LEU A 69 14.56 5.69 -0.03
CA LEU A 69 14.33 7.00 -0.63
C LEU A 69 15.65 7.78 -0.84
N GLY A 70 16.80 7.09 -0.80
CA GLY A 70 18.11 7.73 -0.89
C GLY A 70 18.44 8.58 0.34
N TYR A 71 18.04 8.12 1.52
CA TYR A 71 18.18 8.81 2.81
C TYR A 71 17.46 10.16 2.89
N GLN A 72 16.37 10.31 2.14
CA GLN A 72 15.44 11.42 2.27
C GLN A 72 14.26 11.06 3.16
N THR A 73 13.60 12.08 3.70
CA THR A 73 12.31 11.92 4.39
C THR A 73 11.20 11.72 3.36
N PRO A 74 10.10 11.03 3.70
CA PRO A 74 8.99 10.80 2.77
C PRO A 74 8.41 12.11 2.22
N LYS A 75 8.31 13.14 3.06
CA LYS A 75 7.90 14.49 2.67
C LYS A 75 8.82 15.08 1.60
N ALA A 76 10.13 15.11 1.84
CA ALA A 76 11.09 15.66 0.90
C ALA A 76 11.09 14.89 -0.44
N PHE A 77 10.95 13.57 -0.38
CA PHE A 77 10.82 12.73 -1.57
C PHE A 77 9.56 13.07 -2.38
N ALA A 78 8.40 13.24 -1.71
CA ALA A 78 7.15 13.62 -2.35
C ALA A 78 7.22 15.01 -3.01
N GLU A 79 7.81 16.00 -2.33
CA GLU A 79 8.01 17.35 -2.87
C GLU A 79 8.86 17.34 -4.16
N ARG A 80 9.90 16.49 -4.21
CA ARG A 80 10.70 16.29 -5.42
C ARG A 80 9.93 15.64 -6.56
N LEU A 81 9.09 14.64 -6.26
CA LEU A 81 8.25 14.01 -7.27
C LEU A 81 7.27 15.01 -7.89
N ILE A 82 6.59 15.82 -7.07
CA ILE A 82 5.67 16.85 -7.55
C ILE A 82 6.41 17.84 -8.45
N THR A 83 7.56 18.36 -7.99
CA THR A 83 8.39 19.29 -8.78
C THR A 83 8.86 18.67 -10.10
N ALA A 84 9.25 17.39 -10.08
CA ALA A 84 9.70 16.68 -11.28
C ALA A 84 8.55 16.41 -12.27
N THR A 85 7.35 16.11 -11.77
CA THR A 85 6.14 15.92 -12.58
C THR A 85 5.66 17.25 -13.19
N ASP A 86 5.76 18.36 -12.46
CA ASP A 86 5.49 19.70 -13.00
C ASP A 86 6.52 20.14 -14.06
N THR A 87 7.77 19.69 -13.95
CA THR A 87 8.86 20.10 -14.88
C THR A 87 8.98 19.17 -16.10
N ARG A 88 8.38 17.98 -16.11
CA ARG A 88 8.39 17.06 -17.25
C ARG A 88 6.99 16.64 -17.67
N ALA A 89 6.35 17.49 -18.48
CA ALA A 89 5.43 17.03 -19.51
C ALA A 89 6.26 16.52 -20.72
N ALA A 90 6.86 15.35 -20.59
CA ALA A 90 7.23 14.51 -21.73
C ALA A 90 6.81 13.08 -21.38
N PRO A 91 6.01 12.40 -22.21
CA PRO A 91 5.50 11.09 -21.86
C PRO A 91 6.67 10.12 -21.83
N SER A 92 7.07 9.71 -20.62
CA SER A 92 7.85 8.48 -20.45
C SER A 92 6.99 7.38 -21.06
N GLU A 93 7.47 6.77 -22.15
CA GLU A 93 6.81 5.59 -22.71
C GLU A 93 6.54 4.60 -21.57
N SER A 94 5.26 4.35 -21.39
CA SER A 94 4.71 3.55 -20.32
C SER A 94 5.38 2.17 -20.31
N SER A 95 6.04 1.84 -19.20
CA SER A 95 6.50 0.48 -18.90
C SER A 95 5.33 -0.52 -18.71
N ALA A 96 4.08 -0.09 -18.90
CA ALA A 96 2.88 -0.90 -18.71
C ALA A 96 2.31 -1.51 -20.01
N ARG A 97 3.06 -1.60 -21.11
CA ARG A 97 2.67 -2.47 -22.24
C ARG A 97 3.03 -3.93 -21.96
N MET A 98 2.47 -4.49 -20.88
CA MET A 98 2.38 -5.94 -20.73
C MET A 98 0.92 -6.32 -21.02
N PRO A 99 0.65 -7.35 -21.85
CA PRO A 99 -0.72 -7.73 -22.17
C PRO A 99 -1.44 -8.09 -20.87
N VAL A 100 -2.58 -7.44 -20.64
CA VAL A 100 -3.54 -7.83 -19.60
C VAL A 100 -3.86 -9.31 -19.82
N ALA A 101 -3.60 -10.14 -18.81
CA ALA A 101 -4.05 -11.52 -18.83
C ALA A 101 -5.58 -11.52 -19.03
N PRO A 102 -6.13 -12.30 -19.97
CA PRO A 102 -7.56 -12.31 -20.21
C PRO A 102 -8.31 -12.68 -18.92
N PRO A 103 -9.48 -12.08 -18.67
CA PRO A 103 -10.27 -12.40 -17.49
C PRO A 103 -10.61 -13.90 -17.45
N ALA A 104 -10.56 -14.48 -16.26
CA ALA A 104 -10.86 -15.89 -16.05
C ALA A 104 -12.27 -16.22 -16.58
N PRO A 105 -12.45 -17.37 -17.28
CA PRO A 105 -13.75 -17.76 -17.80
C PRO A 105 -14.76 -17.99 -16.68
N ILE A 106 -15.99 -17.54 -16.92
CA ILE A 106 -17.15 -17.63 -16.00
C ILE A 106 -17.71 -19.06 -16.01
N GLY A 107 -17.77 -19.69 -14.82
CA GLY A 107 -18.46 -20.98 -14.57
C GLY A 107 -17.64 -22.20 -15.06
N VAL A 108 -17.45 -23.28 -14.30
CA VAL A 108 -18.44 -24.11 -13.60
C VAL A 108 -17.79 -24.76 -12.37
N SER A 109 -18.41 -24.64 -11.21
CA SER A 109 -18.10 -25.47 -10.03
C SER A 109 -18.77 -26.83 -10.20
N THR A 110 -18.00 -27.88 -10.46
CA THR A 110 -18.44 -29.27 -10.28
C THR A 110 -17.32 -30.10 -9.67
N ARG A 111 -17.12 -29.98 -8.35
CA ARG A 111 -16.64 -31.11 -7.54
C ARG A 111 -17.44 -31.23 -6.26
N ARG A 112 -18.47 -32.08 -6.35
CA ARG A 112 -19.17 -32.71 -5.23
C ARG A 112 -18.12 -33.40 -4.35
N ALA A 113 -18.08 -33.05 -3.07
CA ALA A 113 -17.23 -33.73 -2.09
C ALA A 113 -17.62 -35.21 -2.02
N LEU A 114 -16.63 -36.10 -2.20
CA LEU A 114 -16.77 -37.51 -1.89
C LEU A 114 -16.67 -37.67 -0.36
N VAL A 115 -17.74 -38.16 0.24
CA VAL A 115 -17.76 -38.64 1.63
C VAL A 115 -17.08 -40.01 1.64
N PRO A 116 -16.18 -40.32 2.61
CA PRO A 116 -15.60 -41.65 2.72
C PRO A 116 -16.60 -42.63 3.34
N ASP A 117 -16.85 -43.76 2.68
CA ASP A 117 -17.48 -44.92 3.31
C ASP A 117 -16.41 -45.75 4.05
N GLY A 118 -16.80 -46.29 5.20
CA GLY A 118 -15.99 -47.14 6.07
C GLY A 118 -15.90 -48.60 5.63
#